data_AF-A0A3D0X299-F1
#
_entry.id   AF-A0A3D0X299-F1
#
_cell.length_a   1.000
_cell.length_b   1.000
_cell.length_c   1.000
_cell.angle_alpha   90.00
_cell.angle_beta   90.00
_cell.angle_gamma   90.00
#
_symmetry.space_group_name_H-M   'P 1'
#
loop_
_entity.id
_entity.type
_entity.pdbx_description
1 polymer ?
#
loop_
_entity_poly.entity_id
_entity_poly.type
_entity_poly.pdbx_seq_one_letter_code
_entity_poly.pdbx_strand_id
1 'polypeptide(L)'
;IPTFAPEHFSLVQQVDTMKRKQFVKGMAQIAQEGAIQIFQEPNAGLEEVIVGAVGVLQFDVLQYRLKNEYNVDIRMTPLPYEEIRWISHAGEGPLDLTSDTRRVQDLKGRDLLLFCNGWSIDWALKHNKGLALTEFGRE
;
A
#
# COMPACT_ATOMS: atom_id res chain seq x y z
N ILE A 1 11.75 13.29 -5.57
CA ILE A 1 12.32 11.96 -5.91
C ILE A 1 11.27 11.26 -6.75
N PRO A 2 11.58 10.78 -7.97
CA PRO A 2 10.61 10.04 -8.77
C PRO A 2 10.13 8.84 -7.96
N THR A 3 8.82 8.74 -7.79
CA THR A 3 8.21 7.64 -7.04
C THR A 3 7.78 6.59 -8.04
N PHE A 4 8.50 5.46 -8.07
CA PHE A 4 8.16 4.33 -8.92
C PHE A 4 6.93 3.60 -8.37
N ALA A 5 6.14 3.02 -9.28
CA ALA A 5 5.04 2.13 -8.92
C ALA A 5 5.59 0.88 -8.20
N PRO A 6 5.10 0.56 -7.00
CA PRO A 6 5.36 -0.73 -6.38
C PRO A 6 4.85 -1.88 -7.25
N GLU A 7 5.64 -2.95 -7.33
CA GLU A 7 5.30 -4.21 -8.04
C GLU A 7 5.09 -5.37 -7.05
N HIS A 8 5.53 -5.20 -5.80
CA HIS A 8 5.36 -6.18 -4.74
C HIS A 8 4.70 -5.53 -3.53
N PHE A 9 3.80 -6.28 -2.91
CA PHE A 9 3.05 -5.82 -1.74
C PHE A 9 3.13 -6.83 -0.59
N SER A 10 3.19 -6.32 0.63
CA SER A 10 3.20 -7.13 1.83
C SER A 10 2.41 -6.46 2.93
N LEU A 11 1.64 -7.26 3.67
CA LEU A 11 0.95 -6.83 4.87
C LEU A 11 1.94 -6.85 6.03
N VAL A 12 2.12 -5.71 6.68
CA VAL A 12 3.08 -5.53 7.77
C VAL A 12 2.33 -5.30 9.06
N GLN A 13 2.58 -6.16 10.03
CA GLN A 13 2.00 -6.12 11.36
C GLN A 13 3.11 -6.04 12.40
N GLN A 14 2.97 -5.15 13.38
CA GLN A 14 3.86 -5.17 14.54
C GLN A 14 3.58 -6.39 15.43
N VAL A 15 4.63 -7.01 15.96
CA VAL A 15 4.48 -8.16 16.88
C VAL A 15 4.12 -7.71 18.29
N ASP A 16 4.66 -6.58 18.73
CA ASP A 16 4.44 -6.01 20.07
C ASP A 16 3.62 -4.72 19.98
N THR A 17 2.37 -4.78 20.46
CA THR A 17 1.44 -3.64 20.41
C THR A 17 1.88 -2.45 21.26
N MET A 18 2.74 -2.67 22.26
CA MET A 18 3.29 -1.60 23.10
C MET A 18 4.28 -0.70 22.34
N LYS A 19 4.80 -1.16 21.20
CA LYS A 19 5.77 -0.45 20.36
C LYS A 19 5.15 0.33 19.19
N ARG A 20 3.84 0.55 19.22
CA ARG A 20 3.10 1.25 18.16
C ARG A 20 3.71 2.59 17.74
N LYS A 21 4.12 3.42 18.70
CA LYS A 21 4.70 4.74 18.40
C LYS A 21 6.02 4.61 17.64
N GLN A 22 6.87 3.66 18.05
CA GLN A 22 8.14 3.36 17.40
C GLN A 22 7.92 2.76 16.02
N PHE A 23 6.96 1.84 15.88
CA PHE A 23 6.57 1.26 14.59
C PHE A 23 6.16 2.34 13.60
N VAL A 24 5.16 3.17 13.95
CA VAL A 24 4.67 4.25 13.08
C VAL A 24 5.81 5.21 12.70
N LYS A 25 6.65 5.59 13.66
CA LYS A 25 7.80 6.48 13.40
C LYS A 25 8.81 5.85 12.44
N GLY A 26 9.19 4.59 12.67
CA GLY A 26 10.18 3.89 11.84
C GLY A 26 9.68 3.65 10.43
N MET A 27 8.43 3.21 10.29
CA MET A 27 7.77 3.05 8.98
C MET A 27 7.79 4.37 8.21
N ALA A 28 7.33 5.46 8.83
CA ALA A 28 7.28 6.77 8.17
C ALA A 28 8.67 7.27 7.74
N GLN A 29 9.69 7.13 8.59
CA GLN A 29 11.05 7.59 8.30
C GLN A 29 11.68 6.77 7.16
N ILE A 30 11.53 5.45 7.17
CA ILE A 30 12.05 4.58 6.11
C ILE A 30 11.33 4.85 4.78
N ALA A 31 10.02 5.09 4.80
CA ALA A 31 9.26 5.45 3.60
C ALA A 31 9.66 6.81 3.01
N GLN A 32 10.05 7.79 3.84
CA GLN A 32 10.54 9.10 3.37
C GLN A 32 11.81 8.98 2.52
N GLU A 33 12.59 7.93 2.69
CA GLU A 33 13.78 7.66 1.87
C GLU A 33 13.41 7.13 0.47
N GLY A 34 12.14 6.83 0.22
CA GLY A 34 11.61 6.44 -1.10
C GLY A 34 11.80 4.97 -1.44
N ALA A 35 12.37 4.18 -0.54
CA ALA A 35 12.59 2.74 -0.71
C ALA A 35 11.29 1.91 -0.73
N ILE A 36 10.28 2.38 0.01
CA ILE A 36 8.98 1.73 0.16
C ILE A 36 7.87 2.76 0.14
N GLN A 37 6.65 2.30 -0.14
CA GLN A 37 5.41 3.06 -0.01
C GLN A 37 4.51 2.43 1.04
N ILE A 38 3.80 3.25 1.81
CA ILE A 38 2.90 2.78 2.88
C ILE A 38 1.47 3.11 2.50
N PHE A 39 0.62 2.09 2.61
CA PHE A 39 -0.80 2.14 2.37
C PHE A 39 -1.56 1.57 3.56
N GLN A 40 -2.80 2.02 3.75
CA GLN A 40 -3.69 1.55 4.81
C GLN A 40 -5.09 1.35 4.25
N GLU A 41 -5.89 0.48 4.87
CA GLU A 41 -7.30 0.42 4.51
C GLU A 41 -8.03 1.70 4.95
N PRO A 42 -9.08 2.13 4.23
CA PRO A 42 -9.92 3.24 4.67
C PRO A 42 -10.47 2.97 6.07
N ASN A 43 -10.29 3.93 6.98
CA ASN A 43 -10.71 3.85 8.39
C ASN A 43 -9.97 2.79 9.23
N ALA A 44 -8.94 2.14 8.71
CA ALA A 44 -8.07 1.30 9.52
C ALA A 44 -7.07 2.13 10.32
N GLY A 45 -6.71 1.64 11.51
CA GLY A 45 -5.63 2.21 12.29
C GLY A 45 -4.26 1.73 11.81
N LEU A 46 -3.20 2.45 12.18
CA LEU A 46 -1.80 2.12 11.86
C LEU A 46 -1.22 0.89 12.60
N GLU A 47 -2.06 -0.06 13.02
CA GLU A 47 -1.59 -1.31 13.66
C GLU A 47 -1.12 -2.34 12.61
N GLU A 48 -1.73 -2.25 11.43
CA GLU A 48 -1.45 -3.04 10.27
C GLU A 48 -1.44 -2.13 9.05
N VAL A 49 -0.42 -2.25 8.22
CA VAL A 49 -0.28 -1.45 7.01
C VAL A 49 0.15 -2.33 5.85
N ILE A 50 -0.22 -1.94 4.65
CA ILE A 50 0.26 -2.55 3.42
C ILE A 50 1.48 -1.76 2.97
N VAL A 51 2.57 -2.47 2.68
CA VAL A 51 3.79 -1.87 2.13
C VAL A 51 3.97 -2.29 0.69
N GLY A 52 4.22 -1.33 -0.18
CA GLY A 52 4.60 -1.56 -1.56
C GLY A 52 6.09 -1.29 -1.78
N ALA A 53 6.75 -2.13 -2.57
CA ALA A 53 8.11 -1.90 -3.06
C ALA A 53 8.26 -2.31 -4.53
N VAL A 54 9.24 -1.73 -5.22
CA VAL A 54 9.61 -2.15 -6.59
C VAL A 54 10.31 -3.52 -6.58
N GLY A 55 11.06 -3.85 -5.54
CA GLY A 55 11.79 -5.11 -5.43
C GLY A 55 11.66 -5.74 -4.05
N VAL A 56 11.57 -7.07 -4.00
CA VAL A 56 11.34 -7.83 -2.75
C VAL A 56 12.38 -7.61 -1.66
N LEU A 57 13.65 -7.33 -2.02
CA LEU A 57 14.74 -7.08 -1.07
C LEU A 57 14.46 -5.87 -0.17
N GLN A 58 13.64 -4.92 -0.62
CA GLN A 58 13.24 -3.76 0.19
C GLN A 58 12.46 -4.17 1.44
N PHE A 59 11.76 -5.31 1.42
CA PHE A 59 11.08 -5.84 2.61
C PHE A 59 12.07 -6.36 3.65
N ASP A 60 13.14 -7.05 3.23
CA ASP A 60 14.20 -7.50 4.13
C ASP A 60 14.92 -6.32 4.77
N VAL A 61 15.21 -5.28 3.97
CA VAL A 61 15.80 -4.02 4.45
C VAL A 61 14.87 -3.34 5.46
N LEU A 62 13.56 -3.25 5.16
CA LEU A 62 12.57 -2.69 6.08
C LEU A 62 12.58 -3.43 7.42
N GLN A 63 12.50 -4.77 7.40
CA GLN A 63 12.50 -5.59 8.61
C GLN A 63 13.78 -5.41 9.42
N TYR A 64 14.94 -5.44 8.75
CA TYR A 64 16.22 -5.23 9.39
C TYR A 64 16.31 -3.85 10.07
N ARG A 65 15.89 -2.79 9.38
CA ARG A 65 15.97 -1.42 9.90
C ARG A 65 15.00 -1.18 11.05
N LEU A 66 13.76 -1.62 10.94
CA LEU A 66 12.80 -1.54 12.06
C LEU A 66 13.33 -2.24 13.31
N LYS A 67 13.95 -3.40 13.14
CA LYS A 67 14.54 -4.14 14.25
C LYS A 67 15.73 -3.40 14.86
N ASN A 68 16.68 -2.94 14.05
CA ASN A 68 17.95 -2.41 14.56
C ASN A 68 17.88 -0.92 14.96
N GLU A 69 17.12 -0.10 14.23
CA GLU A 69 17.04 1.35 14.47
C GLU A 69 15.90 1.71 15.44
N TYR A 70 14.82 0.93 15.46
CA TYR A 70 13.62 1.24 16.24
C TYR A 70 13.26 0.18 17.30
N ASN A 71 14.02 -0.93 17.35
CA ASN A 71 13.73 -2.07 18.22
C ASN A 71 12.30 -2.61 18.02
N VAL A 72 11.80 -2.63 16.78
CA VAL A 72 10.46 -3.10 16.43
C VAL A 72 10.55 -4.41 15.66
N ASP A 73 9.92 -5.45 16.19
CA ASP A 73 9.72 -6.71 15.50
C ASP A 73 8.42 -6.64 14.68
N ILE A 74 8.52 -7.05 13.41
CA ILE A 74 7.38 -7.10 12.48
C ILE A 74 7.17 -8.50 11.92
N ARG A 75 5.92 -8.80 11.60
CA ARG A 75 5.51 -9.92 10.75
C ARG A 75 5.11 -9.36 9.40
N MET A 76 5.56 -10.03 8.34
CA MET A 76 5.23 -9.69 6.97
C MET A 76 4.49 -10.85 6.31
N THR A 77 3.39 -10.56 5.63
CA THR A 77 2.62 -11.54 4.87
C THR A 77 2.52 -11.05 3.42
N PRO A 78 3.12 -11.74 2.45
CA PRO A 78 3.03 -11.36 1.05
C PRO A 78 1.57 -11.25 0.60
N LEU A 79 1.29 -10.23 -0.22
CA LEU A 79 -0.02 -10.01 -0.82
C LEU A 79 0.04 -10.27 -2.33
N PRO A 80 -1.06 -10.75 -2.95
CA PRO A 80 -1.08 -11.16 -4.35
C PRO A 80 -1.21 -10.00 -5.34
N TYR A 81 -1.11 -8.75 -4.88
CA TYR A 81 -1.24 -7.58 -5.72
C TYR A 81 0.04 -7.35 -6.51
N GLU A 82 -0.09 -6.92 -7.76
CA GLU A 82 1.01 -6.66 -8.68
C GLU A 82 0.91 -5.25 -9.27
N GLU A 83 -0.29 -4.64 -9.21
CA GLU A 83 -0.60 -3.36 -9.83
C GLU A 83 -1.27 -2.41 -8.83
N ILE A 84 -1.01 -1.12 -8.97
CA ILE A 84 -1.65 -0.07 -8.16
C ILE A 84 -2.02 1.13 -9.01
N ARG A 85 -3.22 1.68 -8.79
CA ARG A 85 -3.71 2.89 -9.50
C ARG A 85 -4.34 3.89 -8.53
N TRP A 86 -4.12 5.17 -8.80
CA TRP A 86 -4.85 6.25 -8.11
C TRP A 86 -6.31 6.26 -8.56
N ILE A 87 -7.23 6.55 -7.65
CA ILE A 87 -8.61 6.87 -8.00
C ILE A 87 -8.67 8.38 -8.29
N SER A 88 -8.65 8.77 -9.56
CA SER A 88 -8.74 10.18 -9.95
C SER A 88 -10.19 10.68 -9.96
N HIS A 89 -11.15 9.79 -10.22
CA HIS A 89 -12.57 10.04 -10.03
C HIS A 89 -13.27 8.73 -9.64
N ALA A 90 -14.05 8.74 -8.56
CA ALA A 90 -14.72 7.52 -8.06
C ALA A 90 -16.05 7.21 -8.78
N GLY A 91 -16.54 8.11 -9.63
CA GLY A 91 -17.87 7.99 -10.24
C GLY A 91 -19.00 8.14 -9.22
N GLU A 92 -20.16 7.56 -9.54
CA GLU A 92 -21.36 7.62 -8.70
C GLU A 92 -21.55 6.32 -7.91
N GLY A 93 -21.65 6.44 -6.58
CA GLY A 93 -21.98 5.32 -5.71
C GLY A 93 -20.78 4.48 -5.25
N PRO A 94 -21.03 3.35 -4.56
CA PRO A 94 -19.99 2.42 -4.16
C PRO A 94 -19.38 1.71 -5.38
N LEU A 95 -18.08 1.42 -5.32
CA LEU A 95 -17.39 0.72 -6.38
C LEU A 95 -17.72 -0.78 -6.36
N ASP A 96 -18.13 -1.33 -7.51
CA ASP A 96 -18.25 -2.76 -7.79
C ASP A 96 -16.88 -3.30 -8.22
N LEU A 97 -16.20 -3.98 -7.29
CA LEU A 97 -14.85 -4.47 -7.44
C LEU A 97 -14.81 -5.99 -7.26
N THR A 98 -13.91 -6.64 -7.98
CA THR A 98 -13.63 -8.07 -7.81
C THR A 98 -12.89 -8.33 -6.50
N SER A 99 -12.96 -9.57 -5.99
CA SER A 99 -12.31 -9.97 -4.73
C SER A 99 -10.79 -9.88 -4.75
N ASP A 100 -10.18 -9.83 -5.94
CA ASP A 100 -8.75 -9.66 -6.16
C ASP A 100 -8.35 -8.18 -6.36
N THR A 101 -9.28 -7.26 -6.05
CA THR A 101 -9.05 -5.81 -5.99
C THR A 101 -9.23 -5.33 -4.56
N ARG A 102 -8.37 -4.44 -4.09
CA ARG A 102 -8.48 -3.86 -2.73
C ARG A 102 -8.35 -2.35 -2.76
N ARG A 103 -9.28 -1.65 -2.11
CA ARG A 103 -9.18 -0.21 -1.88
C ARG A 103 -8.27 0.08 -0.71
N VAL A 104 -7.33 0.99 -0.92
CA VAL A 104 -6.37 1.45 0.09
C VAL A 104 -6.22 2.97 0.03
N GLN A 105 -5.56 3.55 1.02
CA GLN A 105 -5.20 4.96 1.08
C GLN A 105 -3.71 5.11 1.34
N ASP A 106 -3.09 6.13 0.74
CA ASP A 106 -1.75 6.53 1.15
C ASP A 106 -1.77 7.24 2.52
N LEU A 107 -0.59 7.58 3.03
CA LEU A 107 -0.46 8.32 4.29
C LEU A 107 -1.08 9.73 4.27
N LYS A 108 -1.43 10.26 3.09
CA LYS A 108 -2.13 11.55 2.93
C LYS A 108 -3.65 11.38 2.81
N GLY A 109 -4.17 10.14 2.89
CA GLY A 109 -5.59 9.83 2.78
C GLY A 109 -6.12 9.82 1.35
N ARG A 110 -5.24 9.79 0.34
CA ARG A 110 -5.65 9.70 -1.07
C ARG A 110 -5.95 8.25 -1.42
N ASP A 111 -7.08 8.02 -2.08
CA ASP A 111 -7.55 6.67 -2.41
C ASP A 111 -6.82 6.05 -3.62
N LEU A 112 -6.49 4.78 -3.49
CA LEU A 112 -5.93 3.92 -4.53
C LEU A 112 -6.66 2.57 -4.58
N LEU A 113 -6.48 1.88 -5.70
CA LEU A 113 -6.86 0.47 -5.85
C LEU A 113 -5.59 -0.36 -6.12
N LEU A 114 -5.46 -1.45 -5.36
CA LEU A 114 -4.53 -2.55 -5.61
C LEU A 114 -5.22 -3.61 -6.45
N PHE A 115 -4.52 -4.16 -7.44
CA PHE A 115 -5.03 -5.20 -8.32
C PHE A 115 -4.02 -6.36 -8.43
N CYS A 116 -4.53 -7.59 -8.51
CA CYS A 116 -3.70 -8.77 -8.76
C CYS A 116 -3.28 -8.92 -10.23
N ASN A 117 -3.98 -8.29 -11.18
CA ASN A 117 -3.71 -8.42 -12.61
C ASN A 117 -4.39 -7.28 -13.40
N GLY A 118 -4.00 -7.12 -14.67
CA GLY A 118 -4.57 -6.10 -15.56
C GLY A 118 -6.06 -6.31 -15.91
N TRP A 119 -6.54 -7.56 -15.95
CA TRP A 119 -7.94 -7.85 -16.25
C TRP A 119 -8.89 -7.24 -15.19
N SER A 120 -8.50 -7.26 -13.91
CA SER A 120 -9.28 -6.67 -12.83
C SER A 120 -9.34 -5.14 -12.90
N ILE A 121 -8.33 -4.49 -13.51
CA ILE A 121 -8.36 -3.05 -13.83
C ILE A 121 -9.44 -2.78 -14.87
N ASP A 122 -9.43 -3.52 -15.98
CA ASP A 122 -10.41 -3.39 -17.07
C ASP A 122 -11.83 -3.66 -16.56
N TRP A 123 -11.98 -4.67 -15.69
CA TRP A 123 -13.25 -4.99 -15.06
C TRP A 123 -13.79 -3.83 -14.23
N ALA A 124 -12.95 -3.26 -13.35
CA ALA A 124 -13.33 -2.13 -12.51
C ALA A 124 -13.77 -0.92 -13.35
N LEU A 125 -13.02 -0.57 -14.40
CA LEU A 125 -13.35 0.54 -15.29
C LEU A 125 -14.68 0.32 -16.05
N LYS A 126 -14.95 -0.93 -16.46
CA LYS A 126 -16.16 -1.27 -17.21
C LYS A 126 -17.44 -1.24 -16.36
N HIS A 127 -17.36 -1.69 -15.11
CA HIS A 127 -18.54 -1.87 -14.24
C HIS A 127 -18.84 -0.64 -13.39
N ASN A 128 -17.89 0.29 -13.25
CA ASN A 128 -18.06 1.51 -12.46
C ASN A 128 -18.14 2.72 -13.38
N LYS A 129 -19.36 3.15 -13.69
CA LYS A 129 -19.57 4.31 -14.58
C LYS A 129 -18.95 5.57 -13.96
N GLY A 130 -18.03 6.18 -14.70
CA GLY A 130 -17.32 7.38 -14.27
C GLY A 130 -16.07 7.09 -13.41
N LEU A 131 -15.77 5.84 -13.06
CA LEU A 131 -14.49 5.54 -12.43
C LEU A 131 -13.35 5.91 -13.39
N ALA A 132 -12.43 6.74 -12.91
CA ALA A 132 -11.20 7.07 -13.60
C ALA A 132 -10.01 6.68 -12.72
N LEU A 133 -9.08 5.95 -13.32
CA LEU A 133 -7.86 5.46 -12.69
C LEU A 133 -6.64 6.06 -13.38
N THR A 134 -5.61 6.41 -12.62
CA THR A 134 -4.34 6.91 -13.17
C THR A 134 -3.16 6.13 -12.64
N GLU A 135 -2.10 6.06 -13.46
CA GLU A 135 -0.84 5.40 -13.11
C GLU A 135 -0.21 5.97 -11.84
N PHE A 136 0.42 5.09 -11.05
CA PHE A 136 1.17 5.50 -9.87
C PHE A 136 2.46 6.23 -10.28
N GLY A 137 2.80 7.32 -9.59
CA GLY A 137 4.03 8.08 -9.87
C GLY A 137 3.95 9.13 -10.99
N ARG A 138 2.80 9.33 -11.66
CA ARG A 138 2.57 10.50 -12.52
C ARG A 138 2.11 11.70 -11.67
N GLU A 139 3.06 12.42 -11.09
CA GLU A 139 2.92 13.85 -10.70
C GLU A 139 4.07 14.65 -11.33
#